data_AF-A0A2T6CY34-F1
#
_entry.id   AF-A0A2T6CY34-F1
#
_cell.length_a   1.000
_cell.length_b   1.000
_cell.length_c   1.000
_cell.angle_alpha   90.00
_cell.angle_beta   90.00
_cell.angle_gamma   90.00
#
_symmetry.space_group_name_H-M   'P 1'
#
loop_
_entity.id
_entity.type
_entity.pdbx_description
1 polymer ?
#
loop_
_entity_poly.entity_id
_entity_poly.type
_entity_poly.pdbx_seq_one_letter_code
_entity_poly.pdbx_strand_id
1 'polypeptide(L)' 'MTTAEAAKVSGYAEWTIQKFAKAGEFPACKPRGNRGGWDINETAFRLWYKRRRKETRNIRRAIAMGEDRTSAQSDAGK' A
#
# COMPACT_ATOMS: atom_id res chain seq x y z
N MET A 1 -2.19 -1.91 16.46
CA MET A 1 -2.06 -0.44 16.31
C MET A 1 -3.32 0.10 15.68
N THR A 2 -3.71 1.32 16.02
CA THR A 2 -4.89 1.97 15.45
C THR A 2 -4.61 2.56 14.06
N THR A 3 -5.67 2.89 13.34
CA THR A 3 -5.61 3.63 12.06
C THR A 3 -4.96 5.00 12.22
N ALA A 4 -5.20 5.67 13.35
CA ALA A 4 -4.58 6.95 13.68
C ALA A 4 -3.06 6.84 13.90
N GLU A 5 -2.59 5.77 14.55
CA GLU A 5 -1.15 5.50 14.72
C GLU A 5 -0.49 5.18 13.37
N ALA A 6 -1.12 4.32 12.56
CA ALA A 6 -0.67 4.00 11.22
C ALA A 6 -0.58 5.24 10.32
N ALA A 7 -1.53 6.18 10.45
CA ALA A 7 -1.52 7.46 9.75
C ALA A 7 -0.29 8.30 10.14
N LYS A 8 0.02 8.41 11.44
CA LYS A 8 1.22 9.12 11.92
C LYS A 8 2.52 8.50 11.40
N VAL A 9 2.61 7.17 11.35
CA VAL A 9 3.80 6.45 10.86
C VAL A 9 4.00 6.61 9.35
N SER A 10 2.92 6.59 8.58
CA SER A 10 2.99 6.57 7.12
C SER A 10 2.86 7.94 6.45
N GLY A 11 2.33 8.94 7.17
CA GLY A 11 1.96 10.24 6.64
C GLY A 11 0.67 10.24 5.80
N TYR A 12 -0.04 9.11 5.71
CA TYR A 12 -1.33 9.04 5.03
C TYR A 12 -2.46 9.54 5.92
N ALA A 13 -3.55 9.99 5.30
CA ALA A 13 -4.78 10.27 6.03
C ALA A 13 -5.38 8.97 6.59
N GLU A 14 -6.07 9.07 7.73
CA GLU A 14 -6.62 7.92 8.44
C GLU A 14 -7.62 7.12 7.60
N TRP A 15 -8.48 7.80 6.84
CA TRP A 15 -9.44 7.17 5.92
C TRP A 15 -8.72 6.36 4.82
N THR A 16 -7.53 6.77 4.40
CA THR A 16 -6.72 6.04 3.43
C THR A 16 -6.19 4.73 4.03
N ILE A 17 -5.76 4.76 5.29
CA ILE A 17 -5.37 3.54 6.02
C ILE A 17 -6.55 2.58 6.15
N GLN A 18 -7.74 3.09 6.49
CA GLN A 18 -8.96 2.28 6.54
C GLN A 18 -9.28 1.63 5.19
N LYS A 19 -9.07 2.34 4.08
CA LYS A 19 -9.26 1.80 2.73
C LYS A 19 -8.31 0.63 2.45
N PHE A 20 -7.04 0.74 2.83
CA PHE A 20 -6.07 -0.35 2.66
C PHE A 20 -6.37 -1.54 3.57
N ALA A 21 -6.75 -1.30 4.83
CA ALA A 21 -7.17 -2.35 5.75
C ALA A 21 -8.40 -3.11 5.21
N LYS A 22 -9.39 -2.38 4.69
CA LYS A 22 -10.58 -2.97 4.04
C LYS A 22 -10.25 -3.76 2.79
N ALA A 23 -9.21 -3.36 2.04
CA ALA A 23 -8.74 -4.06 0.85
C ALA A 23 -7.88 -5.30 1.17
N GLY A 24 -7.52 -5.54 2.44
CA GLY A 24 -6.69 -6.69 2.83
C GLY A 24 -5.21 -6.57 2.48
N GLU A 25 -4.73 -5.34 2.23
CA GLU A 25 -3.33 -5.05 1.88
C GLU A 25 -2.33 -5.45 2.97
N PHE A 26 -2.80 -5.49 4.21
CA PHE A 26 -2.06 -5.95 5.37
C PHE A 26 -3.03 -6.55 6.41
N PRO A 27 -2.53 -7.39 7.32
CA PRO A 27 -3.33 -7.95 8.41
C PRO A 27 -3.91 -6.84 9.31
N ALA A 28 -5.23 -6.74 9.32
CA ALA A 28 -5.98 -5.87 10.20
C ALA A 28 -7.28 -6.57 10.62
N CYS A 29 -7.67 -6.40 11.88
CA CYS A 29 -8.92 -6.89 12.44
C CYS A 29 -9.87 -5.72 12.66
N LYS A 30 -11.15 -5.90 12.31
CA LYS A 30 -12.21 -4.94 12.65
C LYS A 30 -12.99 -5.45 13.86
N PRO A 31 -12.72 -4.96 15.08
CA PRO A 31 -13.48 -5.35 16.26
C PRO A 31 -14.98 -5.02 16.09
N ARG A 32 -15.84 -6.00 16.41
CA ARG A 32 -17.30 -5.81 16.42
C ARG A 32 -17.66 -4.74 17.46
N GLY A 33 -18.46 -3.75 17.06
CA GLY A 33 -18.92 -2.65 17.93
C GLY A 33 -18.12 -1.36 17.84
N ASN A 34 -16.92 -1.36 17.25
CA ASN A 34 -16.15 -0.12 17.06
C ASN A 34 -16.47 0.49 15.68
N ARG A 35 -17.22 1.62 15.66
CA ARG A 35 -17.68 2.32 14.43
C ARG A 35 -16.57 3.01 13.62
N GLY A 36 -15.30 2.63 13.81
CA GLY A 36 -14.19 3.22 13.05
C GLY A 36 -12.81 2.62 13.34
N GLY A 37 -12.63 1.99 14.50
CA GLY A 37 -11.34 1.42 14.87
C GLY A 37 -11.05 0.11 14.13
N TRP A 38 -10.01 0.12 13.29
CA TRP A 38 -9.32 -1.10 12.89
C TRP A 38 -8.13 -1.32 13.81
N ASP A 39 -7.92 -2.57 14.21
CA ASP A 39 -6.70 -2.98 14.89
C ASP A 39 -5.75 -3.64 13.88
N ILE A 40 -4.67 -2.93 13.61
CA ILE A 40 -3.71 -3.25 12.56
C ILE A 40 -2.51 -3.95 13.18
N ASN A 41 -2.06 -5.05 12.58
CA ASN A 41 -0.79 -5.65 12.96
C ASN A 41 0.37 -4.72 12.57
N GLU A 42 1.06 -4.18 13.56
CA GLU A 42 2.12 -3.19 13.37
C GLU A 42 3.27 -3.67 12.48
N THR A 43 3.81 -4.86 12.77
CA THR A 43 4.95 -5.41 12.04
C THR A 43 4.61 -5.61 10.57
N ALA A 44 3.44 -6.19 10.29
CA ALA A 44 2.99 -6.42 8.93
C ALA A 44 2.70 -5.10 8.20
N PHE A 45 2.10 -4.11 8.87
CA PHE A 45 1.89 -2.78 8.30
C PHE A 45 3.20 -2.09 7.92
N ARG A 46 4.21 -2.09 8.80
CA ARG A 46 5.52 -1.48 8.53
C ARG A 46 6.23 -2.15 7.35
N LEU A 47 6.17 -3.49 7.27
CA LEU A 47 6.73 -4.25 6.15
C LEU A 47 6.04 -3.90 4.83
N TRP A 48 4.71 -3.89 4.82
CA TRP A 48 3.91 -3.48 3.66
C TRP A 48 4.25 -2.04 3.23
N TYR A 49 4.29 -1.08 4.17
CA TYR A 49 4.60 0.32 3.87
C TYR A 49 6.00 0.50 3.27
N LYS A 50 7.00 -0.21 3.81
CA LYS A 50 8.37 -0.21 3.27
C LYS A 50 8.42 -0.73 1.84
N ARG A 51 7.65 -1.78 1.51
CA ARG A 51 7.54 -2.32 0.14
C ARG A 51 6.86 -1.30 -0.79
N ARG A 52 5.73 -0.73 -0.39
CA ARG A 52 4.97 0.26 -1.17
C ARG A 52 5.77 1.50 -1.52
N ARG A 53 6.59 2.00 -0.58
CA ARG A 53 7.50 3.13 -0.85
C ARG A 53 8.60 2.79 -1.85
N LYS A 54 9.12 1.55 -1.84
CA LYS A 54 10.09 1.10 -2.84
C LYS A 54 9.45 1.02 -4.22
N GLU A 55 8.26 0.47 -4.31
CA GLU A 55 7.51 0.38 -5.57
C GLU A 55 7.21 1.76 -6.16
N THR A 56 6.71 2.69 -5.34
CA THR A 56 6.48 4.09 -5.76
C THR A 56 7.77 4.75 -6.25
N ARG A 57 8.91 4.51 -5.59
CA ARG A 57 10.22 5.01 -6.03
C ARG A 57 10.65 4.39 -7.36
N ASN A 58 10.45 3.08 -7.53
CA ASN A 58 10.79 2.38 -8.76
C ASN A 58 9.96 2.89 -9.95
N ILE A 59 8.66 3.14 -9.75
CA ILE A 59 7.79 3.74 -10.78
C ILE A 59 8.29 5.14 -11.15
N ARG A 60 8.57 6.00 -10.16
CA ARG A 60 9.11 7.35 -10.43
C ARG A 60 10.44 7.31 -11.15
N ARG A 61 11.31 6.35 -10.81
CA ARG A 61 12.59 6.14 -11.51
C ARG A 61 12.36 5.69 -12.95
N ALA A 62 11.46 4.73 -13.20
CA ALA A 62 11.15 4.28 -14.55
C ALA A 62 10.61 5.42 -15.44
N ILE A 63 9.71 6.25 -14.89
CA ILE A 63 9.20 7.45 -15.56
C ILE A 63 10.34 8.45 -15.84
N ALA A 64 11.20 8.72 -14.85
CA ALA A 64 12.33 9.63 -15.02
C ALA A 64 13.39 9.12 -16.01
N MET A 65 13.54 7.79 -16.15
CA MET A 65 14.45 7.16 -17.09
C MET A 65 13.84 6.97 -18.50
N GLY A 66 12.57 7.34 -18.71
CA GLY A 66 11.89 7.18 -19.99
C GLY A 66 11.68 5.71 -20.40
N GLU A 67 11.64 4.78 -19.45
CA GLU A 67 11.37 3.37 -19.73
C GLU A 67 9.87 3.19 -20.03
N ASP A 68 9.52 3.41 -21.29
CA ASP A 68 8.21 3.07 -21.84
C ASP A 68 8.07 1.54 -21.83
N ARG A 69 7.37 0.99 -20.83
CA ARG A 69 7.08 -0.46 -20.75
C ARG A 69 6.02 -0.91 -21.77
N THR A 70 5.85 -0.15 -22.84
CA THR A 70 4.75 -0.30 -23.81
C THR A 70 5.16 -1.14 -25.04
N SER A 71 6.33 -1.78 -25.03
CA SER A 71 6.85 -2.55 -26.19
C SER A 71 7.11 -4.04 -25.94
N ALA A 72 6.43 -4.68 -24.99
CA ALA A 72 6.64 -6.11 -24.69
C ALA A 72 5.41 -7.00 -24.96
N GLN A 73 4.62 -6.71 -26.00
CA GLN A 73 3.52 -7.60 -26.41
C GLN A 73 3.24 -7.54 -27.92
N SER A 74 4.24 -7.80 -28.75
CA SER A 74 4.04 -8.08 -30.17
C SER A 74 5.25 -8.78 -30.77
N ASP A 75 5.51 -10.02 -30.35
CA ASP A 75 6.24 -10.99 -31.19
C ASP A 75 6.02 -12.41 -30.67
N ALA A 76 4.82 -12.92 -30.93
CA ALA A 76 4.54 -14.36 -30.92
C ALA A 76 3.81 -14.67 -32.23
N GLY A 77 4.54 -14.51 -33.33
CA GLY A 77 4.08 -14.76 -34.68
C GLY A 77 5.15 -15.48 -35.49
N LYS A 78 5.36 -16.78 -35.21
CA LYS A 78 5.64 -17.80 -36.22
C LYS A 78 5.56 -19.20 -35.66
#